data_AF-A0A2N3CNS0-F1
#
_entry.id   AF-A0A2N3CNS0-F1
#
_cell.length_a   1.000
_cell.length_b   1.000
_cell.length_c   1.000
_cell.angle_alpha   90.00
_cell.angle_beta   90.00
_cell.angle_gamma   90.00
#
_symmetry.space_group_name_H-M   'P 1'
#
loop_
_entity.id
_entity.type
_entity.pdbx_description
1 polymer ?
#
loop_
_entity_poly.entity_id
_entity_poly.type
_entity_poly.pdbx_seq_one_letter_code
_entity_poly.pdbx_strand_id
1 'polypeptide(L)'
;MLIGTSPLNAPGWRQASPSPRAEPTLLSHAVLDDLRDLIGTESFGAFLAQVHADLCAAAEDIARADAAGDFAGLRRHSHAMIGVAGAIGATEVEEVARALNAAARATDIEGTRSRVAVLRRISEALCDEIAWQREGQRPL
;
A
#
# COMPACT_ATOMS: atom_id res chain seq x y z
N MET A 1 2.78 -43.96 -34.72
CA MET A 1 4.01 -43.37 -34.17
C MET A 1 3.70 -41.88 -33.97
N LEU A 2 3.47 -41.37 -32.75
CA LEU A 2 4.46 -40.92 -31.74
C LEU A 2 5.56 -40.06 -32.42
N ILE A 3 5.91 -38.83 -32.04
CA ILE A 3 6.14 -38.22 -30.71
C ILE A 3 6.23 -36.66 -30.92
N GLY A 4 5.65 -35.81 -30.06
CA GLY A 4 6.38 -35.06 -29.00
C GLY A 4 7.11 -33.82 -29.54
N THR A 5 6.77 -32.57 -29.17
CA THR A 5 7.14 -31.98 -27.88
C THR A 5 6.45 -30.63 -27.65
N SER A 6 5.81 -30.49 -26.49
CA SER A 6 5.45 -29.22 -25.86
C SER A 6 6.67 -28.56 -25.22
N PRO A 7 6.63 -27.22 -25.04
CA PRO A 7 7.08 -26.58 -23.81
C PRO A 7 5.86 -25.95 -23.10
N LEU A 8 5.44 -26.52 -21.96
CA LEU A 8 5.77 -26.06 -20.61
C LEU A 8 5.18 -24.69 -20.23
N ASN A 9 3.94 -24.78 -19.74
CA ASN A 9 3.33 -24.06 -18.61
C ASN A 9 4.25 -23.07 -17.86
N ALA A 10 3.94 -21.77 -17.96
CA ALA A 10 4.31 -20.76 -16.97
C ALA A 10 3.01 -20.30 -16.27
N PRO A 11 3.00 -20.14 -14.93
CA PRO A 11 1.79 -19.75 -14.20
C PRO A 11 1.33 -18.36 -14.65
N GLY A 12 0.15 -18.34 -15.27
CA GLY A 12 -0.47 -17.14 -15.81
C GLY A 12 -1.01 -16.24 -14.71
N TRP A 13 -0.20 -15.28 -14.27
CA TRP A 13 -0.77 -13.98 -13.94
C TRP A 13 -1.25 -13.39 -15.27
N ARG A 14 -2.53 -13.59 -15.58
CA ARG A 14 -3.18 -12.90 -16.69
C ARG A 14 -3.03 -11.41 -16.43
N GLN A 15 -2.37 -10.71 -17.35
CA GLN A 15 -2.50 -9.26 -17.46
C GLN A 15 -4.00 -8.97 -17.65
N ALA A 16 -4.63 -8.44 -16.60
CA ALA A 16 -5.96 -7.89 -16.71
C ALA A 16 -5.90 -6.75 -17.73
N SER A 17 -6.76 -6.81 -18.75
CA SER A 17 -7.01 -5.68 -19.64
C SER A 17 -7.40 -4.44 -18.81
N PRO A 18 -6.93 -3.23 -19.15
CA PRO A 18 -7.33 -2.04 -18.42
C PRO A 18 -8.82 -1.78 -18.64
N SER A 19 -9.62 -2.07 -17.61
CA SER A 19 -11.02 -1.65 -17.50
C SER A 19 -11.13 -0.11 -17.59
N PRO A 20 -12.26 0.43 -18.11
CA PRO A 20 -12.45 1.87 -18.27
C PRO A 20 -12.27 2.58 -16.94
N ARG A 21 -11.50 3.69 -16.95
CA ARG A 21 -11.08 4.52 -15.79
C ARG A 21 -12.14 4.53 -14.68
N ALA A 22 -12.03 3.57 -13.76
CA ALA A 22 -12.38 3.81 -12.38
C ALA A 22 -11.40 4.91 -11.92
N GLU A 23 -11.89 5.87 -11.14
CA GLU A 23 -10.97 6.73 -10.40
C GLU A 23 -9.94 5.84 -9.71
N PRO A 24 -8.63 6.18 -9.75
CA PRO A 24 -7.61 5.35 -9.14
C PRO A 24 -7.99 5.15 -7.67
N THR A 25 -8.43 3.94 -7.37
CA THR A 25 -8.81 3.57 -6.01
C THR A 25 -7.51 3.37 -5.26
N LEU A 26 -7.35 4.05 -4.12
CA LEU A 26 -6.15 3.95 -3.29
C LEU A 26 -5.95 2.53 -2.73
N LEU A 27 -6.99 1.70 -2.79
CA LEU A 27 -7.04 0.30 -2.37
C LEU A 27 -7.39 -0.62 -3.53
N SER A 28 -6.67 -1.73 -3.64
CA SER A 28 -7.05 -2.80 -4.55
C SER A 28 -8.20 -3.63 -3.97
N HIS A 29 -9.39 -3.48 -4.56
CA HIS A 29 -10.57 -4.21 -4.11
C HIS A 29 -10.41 -5.72 -4.28
N ALA A 30 -9.78 -6.17 -5.36
CA ALA A 30 -9.48 -7.59 -5.56
C ALA A 30 -8.59 -8.16 -4.44
N VAL A 31 -7.58 -7.41 -3.99
CA VAL A 31 -6.73 -7.83 -2.85
C VAL A 31 -7.54 -7.90 -1.56
N LEU A 32 -8.41 -6.92 -1.33
CA LEU A 32 -9.28 -6.91 -0.16
C LEU A 32 -10.32 -8.04 -0.16
N ASP A 33 -10.88 -8.37 -1.33
CA ASP A 33 -11.81 -9.48 -1.51
C ASP A 33 -11.12 -10.82 -1.29
N ASP A 34 -9.99 -11.06 -1.93
CA ASP A 34 -9.18 -12.27 -1.75
C ASP A 34 -8.77 -12.45 -0.28
N LEU A 35 -8.37 -11.35 0.38
CA LEU A 35 -7.98 -11.38 1.78
C LEU A 35 -9.18 -11.69 2.70
N ARG A 36 -10.34 -11.07 2.44
CA ARG A 36 -11.57 -11.31 3.19
C ARG A 36 -12.04 -12.76 3.06
N ASP A 37 -11.98 -13.32 1.86
CA ASP A 37 -12.32 -14.72 1.59
C ASP A 37 -11.37 -15.68 2.30
N LEU A 38 -10.09 -15.29 2.43
CA LEU A 38 -9.07 -16.08 3.12
C LEU A 38 -9.22 -16.09 4.65
N ILE A 39 -9.44 -14.94 5.27
CA ILE A 39 -9.41 -14.80 6.75
C ILE A 39 -10.81 -14.76 7.39
N GLY A 40 -11.86 -14.66 6.57
CA GLY A 40 -13.24 -14.52 7.00
C GLY A 40 -13.62 -13.09 7.42
N THR A 41 -14.90 -12.77 7.32
CA THR A 41 -15.42 -11.40 7.52
C THR A 41 -15.14 -10.82 8.91
N GLU A 42 -15.26 -11.62 9.98
CA GLU A 42 -14.99 -11.14 11.35
C GLU A 42 -13.51 -10.76 11.52
N SER A 43 -12.59 -11.63 11.09
CA SER A 43 -11.15 -11.36 11.14
C SER A 43 -10.76 -10.21 10.21
N PHE A 44 -11.44 -10.06 9.08
CA PHE A 44 -11.20 -8.99 8.11
C PHE A 44 -11.51 -7.60 8.67
N GLY A 45 -12.60 -7.45 9.44
CA GLY A 45 -12.91 -6.20 10.12
C GLY A 45 -11.82 -5.80 11.14
N ALA A 46 -11.34 -6.77 11.93
CA ALA A 46 -10.25 -6.54 12.87
C ALA A 46 -8.93 -6.21 12.16
N PHE A 47 -8.63 -6.90 11.05
CA PHE A 47 -7.48 -6.63 10.21
C PHE A 47 -7.50 -5.20 9.66
N LEU A 48 -8.61 -4.75 9.05
CA LEU A 48 -8.71 -3.39 8.52
C LEU A 48 -8.59 -2.32 9.62
N ALA A 49 -9.10 -2.59 10.83
CA ALA A 49 -8.92 -1.70 11.96
C ALA A 49 -7.45 -1.57 12.37
N GLN A 50 -6.71 -2.69 12.40
CA GLN A 50 -5.29 -2.71 12.71
C GLN A 50 -4.46 -1.99 11.62
N VAL A 51 -4.72 -2.30 10.35
CA VAL A 51 -4.06 -1.64 9.21
C VAL A 51 -4.29 -0.13 9.24
N HIS A 52 -5.52 0.32 9.49
CA HIS A 52 -5.83 1.73 9.62
C HIS A 52 -4.99 2.39 10.71
N ALA A 53 -4.92 1.78 11.89
CA ALA A 53 -4.11 2.30 13.00
C ALA A 53 -2.61 2.35 12.65
N ASP A 54 -2.06 1.28 12.06
CA ASP A 54 -0.65 1.18 11.68
C ASP A 54 -0.29 2.19 10.58
N LEU A 55 -1.17 2.38 9.60
CA LEU A 55 -1.00 3.34 8.53
C LEU A 55 -0.93 4.77 9.06
N CYS A 56 -1.91 5.18 9.87
CA CYS A 56 -1.96 6.55 10.37
C CYS A 56 -0.80 6.80 11.37
N ALA A 57 -0.42 5.81 12.19
CA ALA A 57 0.75 5.91 13.07
C ALA A 57 2.06 6.05 12.29
N ALA A 58 2.26 5.26 11.24
CA ALA A 58 3.46 5.36 10.40
C ALA A 58 3.53 6.71 9.67
N ALA A 59 2.40 7.26 9.21
CA ALA A 59 2.35 8.58 8.58
C ALA A 59 2.74 9.69 9.56
N GLU A 60 2.23 9.66 10.79
CA GLU A 60 2.62 10.59 11.85
C GLU A 60 4.10 10.49 12.22
N ASP A 61 4.63 9.27 12.35
CA ASP A 61 6.04 9.04 12.64
C ASP A 61 6.96 9.58 11.54
N ILE A 62 6.57 9.41 10.27
CA ILE A 62 7.30 9.99 9.13
C ILE A 62 7.31 11.52 9.22
N ALA A 63 6.16 12.14 9.54
CA ALA A 63 6.09 13.59 9.70
C ALA A 63 6.96 14.09 10.87
N ARG A 64 6.98 13.37 12.00
CA ARG A 64 7.86 13.69 13.13
C ARG A 64 9.34 13.56 12.76
N ALA A 65 9.72 12.50 12.06
CA ALA A 65 11.09 12.27 11.63
C ALA A 65 11.56 13.32 10.62
N ASP A 66 10.71 13.73 9.67
CA ASP A 66 10.99 14.81 8.71
C ASP A 66 11.25 16.15 9.43
N ALA A 67 10.37 16.53 10.37
CA ALA A 67 10.51 17.76 11.14
C ALA A 67 11.80 17.79 12.00
N ALA A 68 12.28 16.63 12.43
CA ALA A 68 13.52 16.48 13.19
C ALA A 68 14.78 16.33 12.31
N GLY A 69 14.64 16.19 10.99
CA GLY A 69 15.76 15.84 10.10
C GLY A 69 16.33 14.43 10.35
N ASP A 70 15.53 13.53 10.94
CA ASP A 70 15.94 12.17 11.29
C ASP A 70 15.81 11.20 10.10
N PHE A 71 16.85 11.13 9.28
CA PHE A 71 16.92 10.19 8.15
C PHE A 71 16.82 8.71 8.57
N ALA A 72 17.29 8.35 9.76
CA ALA A 72 17.20 6.98 10.25
C ALA A 72 15.74 6.63 10.61
N GLY A 73 15.05 7.56 11.27
CA GLY A 73 13.61 7.50 11.51
C GLY A 73 12.83 7.41 10.21
N LEU A 74 13.07 8.31 9.26
CA LEU A 74 12.42 8.31 7.95
C LEU A 74 12.56 6.97 7.23
N ARG A 75 13.75 6.36 7.25
CA ARG A 75 13.94 5.00 6.72
C ARG A 75 13.13 3.94 7.46
N ARG A 76 13.15 3.95 8.78
CA ARG A 76 12.43 2.96 9.58
C ARG A 76 10.93 3.04 9.34
N HIS A 77 10.36 4.24 9.39
CA HIS A 77 8.91 4.42 9.30
C HIS A 77 8.40 4.30 7.86
N SER A 78 9.17 4.74 6.86
CA SER A 78 8.85 4.43 5.45
C SER A 78 8.94 2.93 5.16
N HIS A 79 9.85 2.19 5.79
CA HIS A 79 9.91 0.74 5.62
C HIS A 79 8.68 0.02 6.19
N ALA A 80 8.20 0.45 7.38
CA ALA A 80 6.96 -0.05 7.95
C ALA A 80 5.76 0.24 7.02
N MET A 81 5.68 1.47 6.50
CA MET A 81 4.64 1.90 5.56
C MET A 81 4.57 1.00 4.30
N ILE A 82 5.71 0.57 3.75
CA ILE A 82 5.77 -0.36 2.60
C ILE A 82 5.05 -1.68 2.93
N GLY A 83 5.28 -2.22 4.12
CA GLY A 83 4.65 -3.49 4.54
C GLY A 83 3.14 -3.37 4.70
N VAL A 84 2.69 -2.32 5.38
CA VAL A 84 1.26 -2.05 5.61
C VAL A 84 0.53 -1.79 4.28
N ALA A 85 1.08 -0.92 3.43
CA ALA A 85 0.49 -0.61 2.13
C ALA A 85 0.42 -1.83 1.20
N GLY A 86 1.49 -2.64 1.17
CA GLY A 86 1.53 -3.86 0.37
C GLY A 86 0.50 -4.91 0.80
N ALA A 87 0.20 -5.00 2.10
CA ALA A 87 -0.77 -5.96 2.63
C ALA A 87 -2.22 -5.72 2.16
N ILE A 88 -2.55 -4.48 1.77
CA ILE A 88 -3.89 -4.07 1.32
C ILE A 88 -3.93 -3.64 -0.16
N GLY A 89 -2.81 -3.82 -0.88
CA GLY A 89 -2.71 -3.42 -2.28
C GLY A 89 -2.79 -1.92 -2.50
N ALA A 90 -2.32 -1.10 -1.54
CA ALA A 90 -2.22 0.34 -1.67
C ALA A 90 -0.97 0.75 -2.46
N THR A 91 -0.93 0.39 -3.74
CA THR A 91 0.26 0.45 -4.60
C THR A 91 0.89 1.85 -4.63
N GLU A 92 0.10 2.92 -4.73
CA GLU A 92 0.65 4.28 -4.78
C GLU A 92 1.37 4.66 -3.48
N VAL A 93 0.78 4.32 -2.32
CA VAL A 93 1.41 4.55 -1.01
C VAL A 93 2.69 3.73 -0.88
N GLU A 94 2.65 2.47 -1.32
CA GLU A 94 3.81 1.58 -1.30
C GLU A 94 4.96 2.13 -2.15
N GLU A 95 4.69 2.59 -3.38
CA GLU A 95 5.68 3.14 -4.30
C GLU A 95 6.34 4.41 -3.75
N VAL A 96 5.54 5.35 -3.23
CA VAL A 96 6.09 6.58 -2.65
C VAL A 96 6.86 6.29 -1.37
N ALA A 97 6.42 5.34 -0.55
CA ALA A 97 7.16 4.91 0.65
C ALA A 97 8.51 4.26 0.28
N ARG A 98 8.56 3.43 -0.77
CA ARG A 98 9.83 2.89 -1.32
C ARG A 98 10.75 4.00 -1.79
N ALA A 99 10.22 4.98 -2.52
CA ALA A 99 10.99 6.11 -3.00
C ALA A 99 11.52 6.98 -1.85
N LEU A 100 10.72 7.23 -0.81
CA LEU A 100 11.12 7.95 0.39
C LEU A 100 12.24 7.19 1.12
N ASN A 101 12.10 5.88 1.28
CA ASN A 101 13.10 5.04 1.90
C ASN A 101 14.46 5.15 1.19
N ALA A 102 14.44 5.12 -0.14
CA ALA A 102 15.63 5.28 -0.97
C ALA A 102 16.27 6.67 -0.82
N ALA A 103 15.48 7.74 -0.88
CA ALA A 103 15.95 9.11 -0.69
C ALA A 103 16.58 9.31 0.70
N ALA A 104 15.93 8.81 1.75
CA ALA A 104 16.43 8.88 3.11
C ALA A 104 17.72 8.07 3.32
N ARG A 105 17.88 6.94 2.62
CA ARG A 105 19.15 6.17 2.57
C ARG A 105 20.28 6.94 1.91
N ALA A 106 19.98 7.68 0.84
CA ALA A 106 20.94 8.52 0.15
C ALA A 106 21.17 9.87 0.83
N THR A 107 20.49 10.17 1.95
CA THR A 107 20.49 11.48 2.61
C THR A 107 20.12 12.63 1.68
N ASP A 108 19.29 12.36 0.67
CA ASP A 108 18.82 13.34 -0.30
C ASP A 108 17.71 14.19 0.34
N ILE A 109 18.08 15.39 0.82
CA ILE A 109 17.19 16.30 1.55
C ILE A 109 15.98 16.70 0.69
N GLU A 110 16.23 17.16 -0.53
CA GLU A 110 15.17 17.63 -1.43
C GLU A 110 14.27 16.47 -1.87
N GLY A 111 14.89 15.34 -2.21
CA GLY A 111 14.15 14.14 -2.59
C GLY A 111 13.29 13.61 -1.45
N THR A 112 13.81 13.61 -0.23
CA THR A 112 13.07 13.22 0.98
C THR A 112 11.88 14.13 1.21
N ARG A 113 12.10 15.46 1.25
CA ARG A 113 11.05 16.44 1.53
C ARG A 113 9.91 16.39 0.52
N SER A 114 10.23 16.27 -0.76
CA SER A 114 9.24 16.11 -1.83
C SER A 114 8.37 14.86 -1.61
N ARG A 115 9.01 13.74 -1.26
CA ARG A 115 8.31 12.46 -1.06
C ARG A 115 7.52 12.41 0.23
N VAL A 116 7.98 13.03 1.32
CA VAL A 116 7.20 13.18 2.56
C VAL A 116 5.91 13.95 2.30
N ALA A 117 5.97 15.05 1.54
CA ALA A 117 4.78 15.84 1.22
C ALA A 117 3.76 15.04 0.40
N VAL A 118 4.21 14.28 -0.60
CA VAL A 118 3.33 13.40 -1.39
C VAL A 118 2.77 12.29 -0.53
N LEU A 119 3.63 11.58 0.22
CA LEU A 119 3.24 10.44 1.04
C LEU A 119 2.18 10.83 2.06
N ARG A 120 2.35 11.97 2.73
CA ARG A 120 1.37 12.48 3.69
C ARG A 120 -0.02 12.66 3.06
N ARG A 121 -0.09 13.31 1.90
CA ARG A 121 -1.37 13.53 1.20
C ARG A 121 -2.08 12.23 0.84
N ILE A 122 -1.35 11.27 0.29
CA ILE A 122 -1.94 9.99 -0.14
C ILE A 122 -2.26 9.07 1.04
N SER A 123 -1.49 9.13 2.13
CA SER A 123 -1.78 8.39 3.37
C SER A 123 -3.00 8.95 4.11
N GLU A 124 -3.19 10.26 4.14
CA GLU A 124 -4.41 10.90 4.69
C GLU A 124 -5.66 10.40 3.93
N ALA A 125 -5.65 10.48 2.60
CA ALA A 125 -6.75 10.01 1.76
C ALA A 125 -7.00 8.49 1.90
N LEU A 126 -5.94 7.71 2.13
CA LEU A 126 -6.06 6.26 2.36
C LEU A 126 -6.61 5.93 3.75
N CYS A 127 -6.23 6.66 4.80
CA CYS A 127 -6.84 6.50 6.14
C CYS A 127 -8.37 6.76 6.03
N ASP A 128 -8.79 7.82 5.33
CA ASP A 128 -10.20 8.15 5.11
C ASP A 128 -10.95 7.04 4.33
N GLU A 129 -10.35 6.50 3.27
CA GLU A 129 -10.93 5.39 2.50
C GLU A 129 -11.09 4.13 3.35
N ILE A 130 -10.08 3.75 4.15
CA ILE A 130 -10.18 2.57 5.03
C ILE A 130 -11.23 2.78 6.12
N ALA A 131 -11.33 3.98 6.69
CA ALA A 131 -12.38 4.32 7.65
C ALA A 131 -13.77 4.17 7.01
N TRP A 132 -13.95 4.70 5.80
CA TRP A 132 -15.18 4.56 5.02
C TRP A 132 -15.56 3.10 4.74
N GLN A 133 -14.58 2.26 4.37
CA GLN A 133 -14.79 0.82 4.14
C GLN A 133 -15.22 0.09 5.42
N ARG A 134 -14.68 0.46 6.58
CA ARG A 134 -15.04 -0.13 7.89
C ARG A 134 -16.45 0.22 8.34
N GLU A 135 -16.97 1.38 7.94
CA GLU A 135 -18.33 1.84 8.26
C GLU A 135 -19.41 1.17 7.39
N GLY A 136 -19.01 0.35 6.41
CA GLY A 136 -19.93 -0.48 5.61
C GLY A 136 -20.79 0.31 4.62
N GLN A 137 -20.42 1.56 4.28
CA GLN A 137 -21.22 2.46 3.45
C GLN A 137 -20.93 2.37 1.94
N ARG A 138 -20.34 1.27 1.46
CA ARG A 138 -20.27 0.96 0.03
C ARG A 138 -20.84 -0.43 -0.25
N PRO A 139 -21.84 -0.58 -1.13
CA PRO A 139 -22.11 -1.89 -1.71
C PRO A 139 -20.90 -2.28 -2.57
N LEU A 140 -20.43 -3.52 -2.42
CA LEU A 140 -19.56 -4.16 -3.39
C LEU A 140 -20.31 -4.38 -4.71
#